data_AF-A0AAV9HHM9-F1
#
_entry.id   AF-A0AAV9HHM9-F1
#
_cell.length_a   1.000
_cell.length_b   1.000
_cell.length_c   1.000
_cell.angle_alpha   90.00
_cell.angle_beta   90.00
_cell.angle_gamma   90.00
#
_symmetry.space_group_name_H-M   'P 1'
#
loop_
_entity.id
_entity.type
_entity.pdbx_description
1 polymer ?
#
loop_
_entity_poly.entity_id
_entity_poly.type
_entity_poly.pdbx_seq_one_letter_code
_entity_poly.pdbx_strand_id
1 'polypeptide(L)'
;MTSDSAAAEAPATPIAPRKKLHGRAFYESIGSPKYILAPMVDQSEFAWRMLSRSFMPESERKSILAYTPMFHARLYSETQKYRDQHFQATKPSDPTSLWLDGNPAFDRPLFVQFCANDPQHLLSAAKLVAPYCDAVDLNLGCPQGIARKGHYGSFLQEDQDLIYRLINILHENLDIPVTAKIRILDTKEATLKYAQNVLSAGASILTVHGRRREQKGHLTGVADWEYIRFLRENLPPETVLFANGNILEHGDMDKCLAATGADGVMSAEGNLSNPGIFAPDPPLSDPTPEFWRGRDGQGGWRVDAVFRRYLDILHQYVLGRPPPTRKPLWVPGTAGDAAWLDEPAQAFQKKTYDGPSKRKAGTELNPNFSALQGHMFHMLRHFVTRHHDVRNALAQARSQDIDQFEVICSMVERKVAEGLLEYEKTDGQSVADPDGDAKLRGKVREQELNGAETSAGAILQCKRPWWVVQPIIRPLPSEAMAKGAIQPNKKEKKRMAEEEEQRNGAAKKIKGEDVANVETKVAELEQKESEAVSG
;
A
#
# COMPACT_ATOMS: atom_id res chain seq x y z
N MET A 1 4.63 -64.68 -29.73
CA MET A 1 3.25 -64.18 -29.58
C MET A 1 3.13 -63.53 -28.22
N THR A 2 3.31 -62.21 -28.15
CA THR A 2 2.82 -61.37 -27.05
C THR A 2 2.62 -59.98 -27.64
N SER A 3 1.37 -59.57 -27.63
CA SER A 3 0.77 -58.44 -28.33
C SER A 3 1.11 -57.08 -27.73
N ASP A 4 1.43 -56.12 -28.60
CA ASP A 4 1.33 -54.70 -28.35
C ASP A 4 -0.10 -54.30 -27.97
N SER A 5 -0.24 -53.52 -26.91
CA SER A 5 -1.47 -52.85 -26.52
C SER A 5 -1.14 -51.37 -26.32
N ALA A 6 -1.17 -50.61 -27.41
CA ALA A 6 -1.18 -49.16 -27.37
C ALA A 6 -2.54 -48.70 -26.80
N ALA A 7 -2.53 -48.16 -25.59
CA ALA A 7 -3.70 -47.47 -25.03
C ALA A 7 -3.85 -46.12 -25.75
N ALA A 8 -4.88 -46.01 -26.59
CA ALA A 8 -5.29 -44.74 -27.17
C ALA A 8 -5.83 -43.82 -26.06
N GLU A 9 -5.22 -42.64 -25.89
CA GLU A 9 -5.76 -41.59 -25.05
C GLU A 9 -7.12 -41.12 -25.60
N ALA A 10 -8.14 -41.15 -24.75
CA ALA A 10 -9.46 -40.66 -25.08
C ALA A 10 -9.43 -39.12 -25.26
N PRO A 11 -10.17 -38.57 -26.25
CA PRO A 11 -10.24 -37.14 -26.45
C PRO A 11 -10.82 -36.44 -25.21
N ALA A 12 -10.14 -35.40 -24.74
CA ALA A 12 -10.57 -34.59 -23.60
C ALA A 12 -11.99 -34.08 -23.83
N THR A 13 -12.89 -34.42 -22.91
CA THR A 13 -14.29 -33.97 -22.92
C THR A 13 -14.32 -32.44 -22.80
N PRO A 14 -15.15 -31.72 -23.58
CA PRO A 14 -15.29 -30.27 -23.43
C PRO A 14 -15.72 -29.95 -21.99
N ILE A 15 -14.89 -29.21 -21.26
CA ILE A 15 -15.21 -28.72 -19.92
C ILE A 15 -16.43 -27.82 -20.07
N ALA A 16 -17.55 -28.18 -19.44
CA ALA A 16 -18.76 -27.36 -19.44
C ALA A 16 -18.41 -25.91 -19.00
N PRO A 17 -18.98 -24.88 -19.64
CA PRO A 17 -18.65 -23.49 -19.32
C PRO A 17 -18.92 -23.24 -17.83
N ARG A 18 -17.87 -22.97 -17.06
CA ARG A 18 -18.00 -22.60 -15.66
C ARG A 18 -18.76 -21.29 -15.60
N LYS A 19 -19.84 -21.25 -14.81
CA LYS A 19 -20.62 -20.03 -14.60
C LYS A 19 -19.71 -18.95 -14.01
N LYS A 20 -19.57 -17.82 -14.72
CA LYS A 20 -18.90 -16.62 -14.21
C LYS A 20 -19.64 -16.13 -12.96
N LEU A 21 -18.97 -16.22 -11.81
CA LEU A 21 -19.49 -15.65 -10.56
C LEU A 21 -19.41 -14.13 -10.63
N HIS A 22 -20.27 -13.43 -9.91
CA HIS A 22 -20.32 -11.96 -9.92
C HIS A 22 -20.69 -11.43 -8.53
N GLY A 23 -20.26 -10.21 -8.22
CA GLY A 23 -20.56 -9.55 -6.95
C GLY A 23 -20.09 -10.34 -5.74
N ARG A 24 -20.94 -10.40 -4.70
CA ARG A 24 -20.67 -11.13 -3.45
C ARG A 24 -20.36 -12.61 -3.65
N ALA A 25 -21.06 -13.30 -4.55
CA ALA A 25 -20.80 -14.72 -4.82
C ALA A 25 -19.37 -14.97 -5.33
N PHE A 26 -18.82 -14.04 -6.13
CA PHE A 26 -17.41 -14.11 -6.52
C PHE A 26 -16.48 -13.85 -5.32
N TYR A 27 -16.74 -12.80 -4.54
CA TYR A 27 -15.93 -12.47 -3.37
C TYR A 27 -15.86 -13.63 -2.36
N GLU A 28 -16.98 -14.29 -2.10
CA GLU A 28 -17.04 -15.48 -1.24
C GLU A 28 -16.28 -16.66 -1.83
N SER A 29 -16.35 -16.86 -3.14
CA SER A 29 -15.64 -17.95 -3.82
C SER A 29 -14.10 -17.87 -3.72
N ILE A 30 -13.56 -16.66 -3.53
CA ILE A 30 -12.12 -16.44 -3.32
C ILE A 30 -11.75 -16.38 -1.82
N GLY A 31 -12.67 -16.74 -0.92
CA GLY A 31 -12.44 -16.83 0.52
C GLY A 31 -12.73 -15.55 1.30
N SER A 32 -13.46 -14.61 0.72
CA SER A 32 -13.82 -13.32 1.35
C SER A 32 -12.62 -12.59 1.98
N PRO A 33 -11.54 -12.33 1.20
CA PRO A 33 -10.31 -11.76 1.74
C PRO A 33 -10.53 -10.36 2.30
N LYS A 34 -10.27 -10.18 3.59
CA LYS A 34 -10.37 -8.89 4.27
C LYS A 34 -9.12 -8.02 4.10
N TYR A 35 -7.99 -8.63 3.79
CA TYR A 35 -6.69 -7.96 3.69
C TYR A 35 -6.26 -7.86 2.24
N ILE A 36 -6.04 -6.64 1.76
CA ILE A 36 -5.75 -6.39 0.35
C ILE A 36 -4.43 -5.64 0.19
N LEU A 37 -3.46 -6.23 -0.50
CA LEU A 37 -2.25 -5.57 -0.96
C LEU A 37 -2.57 -4.74 -2.21
N ALA A 38 -2.36 -3.41 -2.12
CA ALA A 38 -2.71 -2.47 -3.17
C ALA A 38 -1.87 -2.60 -4.45
N PRO A 39 -2.42 -2.23 -5.62
CA PRO A 39 -1.63 -2.09 -6.84
C PRO A 39 -0.69 -0.89 -6.71
N MET A 40 0.61 -1.12 -6.88
CA MET A 40 1.65 -0.10 -6.77
C MET A 40 2.66 -0.29 -7.90
N VAL A 41 2.79 0.71 -8.77
CA VAL A 41 3.72 0.69 -9.92
C VAL A 41 5.15 0.55 -9.41
N ASP A 42 5.89 -0.43 -9.94
CA ASP A 42 7.27 -0.78 -9.54
C ASP A 42 7.42 -1.13 -8.06
N GLN A 43 6.34 -1.61 -7.43
CA GLN A 43 6.26 -1.79 -5.97
C GLN A 43 5.37 -2.98 -5.51
N SER A 44 4.76 -3.73 -6.43
CA SER A 44 3.82 -4.83 -6.10
C SER A 44 4.02 -6.06 -6.98
N GLU A 45 5.26 -6.24 -7.44
CA GLU A 45 5.73 -7.38 -8.22
C GLU A 45 5.57 -8.67 -7.41
N PHE A 46 5.62 -9.81 -8.11
CA PHE A 46 5.46 -11.14 -7.52
C PHE A 46 6.22 -11.33 -6.21
N ALA A 47 7.52 -11.01 -6.16
CA ALA A 47 8.36 -11.24 -4.99
C ALA A 47 7.89 -10.41 -3.77
N TRP A 48 7.37 -9.20 -3.98
CA TRP A 48 6.84 -8.36 -2.91
C TRP A 48 5.49 -8.86 -2.39
N ARG A 49 4.63 -9.37 -3.29
CA ARG A 49 3.38 -10.04 -2.90
C ARG A 49 3.66 -11.29 -2.07
N MET A 50 4.63 -12.09 -2.49
CA MET A 50 5.11 -13.25 -1.74
C MET A 50 5.68 -12.86 -0.38
N LEU A 51 6.48 -11.78 -0.31
CA LEU A 51 7.00 -11.27 0.95
C LEU A 51 5.87 -10.90 1.90
N SER A 52 4.86 -10.18 1.43
CA SER A 52 3.73 -9.78 2.26
C SER A 52 2.93 -10.99 2.77
N ARG A 53 2.72 -12.01 1.93
CA ARG A 53 2.06 -13.26 2.35
C ARG A 53 2.90 -14.10 3.30
N SER A 54 4.23 -14.02 3.23
CA SER A 54 5.12 -14.86 4.04
C SER A 54 4.99 -14.66 5.56
N PHE A 55 4.44 -13.52 5.99
CA PHE A 55 4.19 -13.22 7.40
C PHE A 55 2.93 -13.90 7.96
N MET A 56 2.03 -14.36 7.08
CA MET A 56 0.89 -15.17 7.49
C MET A 56 1.29 -16.64 7.66
N PRO A 57 0.65 -17.38 8.59
CA PRO A 57 0.68 -18.83 8.60
C PRO A 57 0.33 -19.39 7.22
N GLU A 58 0.91 -20.54 6.84
CA GLU A 58 0.75 -21.11 5.49
C GLU A 58 -0.72 -21.30 5.09
N SER A 59 -1.57 -21.76 6.04
CA SER A 59 -3.01 -21.93 5.87
C SER A 59 -3.77 -20.63 5.59
N GLU A 60 -3.22 -19.50 6.02
CA GLU A 60 -3.86 -18.18 5.95
C GLU A 60 -3.28 -17.27 4.87
N ARG A 61 -2.20 -17.67 4.17
CA ARG A 61 -1.59 -16.84 3.11
C ARG A 61 -2.59 -16.41 2.04
N LYS A 62 -3.59 -17.24 1.75
CA LYS A 62 -4.66 -16.98 0.78
C LYS A 62 -5.72 -15.98 1.28
N SER A 63 -5.71 -15.62 2.56
CA SER A 63 -6.55 -14.53 3.10
C SER A 63 -6.14 -13.14 2.62
N ILE A 64 -4.90 -13.02 2.12
CA ILE A 64 -4.39 -11.79 1.50
C ILE A 64 -4.67 -11.85 -0.01
N LEU A 65 -5.62 -11.04 -0.44
CA LEU A 65 -5.77 -10.67 -1.83
C LEU A 65 -4.67 -9.69 -2.21
N ALA A 66 -4.03 -9.90 -3.35
CA ALA A 66 -3.03 -8.97 -3.85
C ALA A 66 -3.37 -8.47 -5.24
N TYR A 67 -2.82 -7.33 -5.59
CA TYR A 67 -2.90 -6.74 -6.92
C TYR A 67 -1.52 -6.70 -7.56
N THR A 68 -1.46 -6.83 -8.88
CA THR A 68 -0.26 -6.52 -9.65
C THR A 68 0.05 -5.02 -9.63
N PRO A 69 1.26 -4.60 -10.10
CA PRO A 69 1.44 -3.24 -10.56
C PRO A 69 0.41 -2.88 -11.64
N MET A 70 0.15 -1.59 -11.80
CA MET A 70 -0.74 -1.10 -12.85
C MET A 70 -0.06 -1.21 -14.22
N PHE A 71 -0.64 -2.00 -15.13
CA PHE A 71 -0.12 -2.18 -16.49
C PHE A 71 -0.84 -1.28 -17.50
N HIS A 72 -0.11 -0.75 -18.48
CA HIS A 72 -0.73 0.01 -19.56
C HIS A 72 -1.32 -0.94 -20.61
N ALA A 73 -2.65 -0.97 -20.76
CA ALA A 73 -3.35 -1.96 -21.59
C ALA A 73 -2.81 -2.02 -23.03
N ARG A 74 -2.70 -0.89 -23.73
CA ARG A 74 -2.16 -0.85 -25.11
C ARG A 74 -0.74 -1.44 -25.23
N LEU A 75 0.17 -1.04 -24.34
CA LEU A 75 1.54 -1.58 -24.36
C LEU A 75 1.54 -3.07 -24.05
N TYR A 76 0.70 -3.50 -23.11
CA TYR A 76 0.55 -4.89 -22.73
C TYR A 76 -0.01 -5.75 -23.87
N SER A 77 -0.99 -5.26 -24.65
CA SER A 77 -1.54 -6.00 -25.79
C SER A 77 -0.56 -6.05 -26.98
N GLU A 78 0.09 -4.93 -27.31
CA GLU A 78 0.89 -4.80 -28.53
C GLU A 78 2.34 -5.26 -28.39
N THR A 79 2.93 -5.21 -27.18
CA THR A 79 4.38 -5.36 -27.01
C THR A 79 4.73 -6.55 -26.11
N GLN A 80 5.20 -7.65 -26.70
CA GLN A 80 5.67 -8.84 -25.94
C GLN A 80 6.73 -8.49 -24.90
N LYS A 81 7.74 -7.70 -25.29
CA LYS A 81 8.79 -7.22 -24.38
C LYS A 81 8.24 -6.47 -23.17
N TYR A 82 7.14 -5.73 -23.32
CA TYR A 82 6.50 -5.05 -22.18
C TYR A 82 5.90 -6.09 -21.23
N ARG A 83 5.23 -7.13 -21.74
CA ARG A 83 4.70 -8.22 -20.91
C ARG A 83 5.80 -8.94 -20.13
N ASP A 84 6.87 -9.34 -20.81
CA ASP A 84 7.99 -10.09 -20.19
C ASP A 84 8.65 -9.31 -19.05
N GLN A 85 8.66 -7.98 -19.16
CA GLN A 85 9.23 -7.07 -18.16
C GLN A 85 8.32 -6.79 -16.97
N HIS A 86 7.04 -7.20 -16.99
CA HIS A 86 6.06 -6.80 -15.98
C HIS A 86 5.24 -7.96 -15.38
N PHE A 87 5.07 -9.08 -16.09
CA PHE A 87 4.21 -10.19 -15.65
C PHE A 87 4.73 -11.54 -16.16
N GLN A 88 5.19 -12.39 -15.25
CA GLN A 88 5.91 -13.64 -15.52
C GLN A 88 5.06 -14.87 -15.14
N ALA A 89 3.87 -15.00 -15.75
CA ALA A 89 2.93 -16.07 -15.44
C ALA A 89 3.39 -17.46 -15.88
N THR A 90 4.16 -17.56 -16.96
CA THR A 90 4.70 -18.82 -17.50
C THR A 90 6.20 -18.73 -17.70
N LYS A 91 6.88 -19.87 -17.79
CA LYS A 91 8.33 -19.90 -17.99
C LYS A 91 8.68 -19.46 -19.42
N PRO A 92 9.71 -18.62 -19.62
CA PRO A 92 10.17 -18.28 -20.96
C PRO A 92 10.58 -19.50 -21.81
N SER A 93 11.08 -20.55 -21.16
CA SER A 93 11.47 -21.81 -21.81
C SER A 93 10.29 -22.74 -22.13
N ASP A 94 9.15 -22.56 -21.46
CA ASP A 94 7.96 -23.40 -21.61
C ASP A 94 6.71 -22.58 -21.26
N PRO A 95 6.03 -22.00 -22.27
CA PRO A 95 4.82 -21.21 -22.09
C PRO A 95 3.63 -21.99 -21.54
N THR A 96 3.69 -23.32 -21.43
CA THR A 96 2.65 -24.14 -20.83
C THR A 96 2.84 -24.35 -19.32
N SER A 97 4.07 -24.19 -18.83
CA SER A 97 4.40 -24.28 -17.41
C SER A 97 4.14 -22.94 -16.73
N LEU A 98 3.17 -22.94 -15.79
CA LEU A 98 2.99 -21.84 -14.84
C LEU A 98 4.29 -21.59 -14.05
N TRP A 99 4.57 -20.32 -13.75
CA TRP A 99 5.81 -19.90 -13.10
C TRP A 99 5.58 -19.01 -11.88
N LEU A 100 5.59 -17.68 -12.01
CA LEU A 100 5.58 -16.75 -10.87
C LEU A 100 4.20 -16.12 -10.69
N ASP A 101 3.91 -15.10 -11.50
CA ASP A 101 2.71 -14.28 -11.33
C ASP A 101 1.44 -15.10 -11.55
N GLY A 102 0.53 -15.07 -10.59
CA GLY A 102 -0.76 -15.75 -10.71
C GLY A 102 -0.70 -17.27 -10.54
N ASN A 103 0.43 -17.82 -10.09
CA ASN A 103 0.56 -19.24 -9.82
C ASN A 103 -0.43 -19.69 -8.72
N PRO A 104 -1.34 -20.64 -9.00
CA PRO A 104 -2.36 -21.07 -8.03
C PRO A 104 -1.83 -21.66 -6.73
N ALA A 105 -0.58 -22.13 -6.72
CA ALA A 105 0.03 -22.70 -5.52
C ALA A 105 0.33 -21.64 -4.46
N PHE A 106 0.70 -20.41 -4.84
CA PHE A 106 1.24 -19.43 -3.89
C PHE A 106 0.93 -17.95 -4.17
N ASP A 107 0.50 -17.58 -5.38
CA ASP A 107 0.24 -16.17 -5.73
C ASP A 107 -1.23 -15.90 -6.06
N ARG A 108 -2.16 -16.68 -5.51
CA ARG A 108 -3.61 -16.44 -5.60
C ARG A 108 -4.25 -16.36 -4.20
N PRO A 109 -5.28 -15.52 -3.98
CA PRO A 109 -5.99 -14.74 -4.99
C PRO A 109 -5.23 -13.49 -5.48
N LEU A 110 -5.30 -13.22 -6.79
CA LEU A 110 -4.59 -12.12 -7.46
C LEU A 110 -5.50 -11.40 -8.46
N PHE A 111 -5.55 -10.07 -8.37
CA PHE A 111 -6.20 -9.23 -9.37
C PHE A 111 -5.13 -8.53 -10.21
N VAL A 112 -5.30 -8.55 -11.53
CA VAL A 112 -4.40 -7.88 -12.47
C VAL A 112 -4.98 -6.52 -12.85
N GLN A 113 -4.27 -5.45 -12.52
CA GLN A 113 -4.76 -4.09 -12.75
C GLN A 113 -4.22 -3.48 -14.04
N PHE A 114 -5.13 -2.93 -14.86
CA PHE A 114 -4.79 -2.14 -16.04
C PHE A 114 -5.16 -0.66 -15.89
N CYS A 115 -4.41 0.20 -16.57
CA CYS A 115 -4.91 1.48 -17.03
C CYS A 115 -5.17 1.44 -18.54
N ALA A 116 -6.26 2.08 -18.96
CA ALA A 116 -6.67 2.15 -20.35
C ALA A 116 -7.57 3.36 -20.58
N ASN A 117 -7.73 3.72 -21.85
CA ASN A 117 -8.69 4.72 -22.34
C ASN A 117 -9.33 4.29 -23.66
N ASP A 118 -9.07 3.05 -24.09
CA ASP A 118 -9.63 2.42 -25.27
C ASP A 118 -10.16 1.02 -24.89
N PRO A 119 -11.46 0.75 -25.08
CA PRO A 119 -12.08 -0.54 -24.74
C PRO A 119 -11.43 -1.75 -25.42
N GLN A 120 -10.98 -1.62 -26.66
CA GLN A 120 -10.47 -2.75 -27.43
C GLN A 120 -9.05 -3.12 -27.01
N HIS A 121 -8.19 -2.14 -26.75
CA HIS A 121 -6.87 -2.38 -26.15
C HIS A 121 -7.00 -3.01 -24.77
N LEU A 122 -7.94 -2.52 -23.95
CA LEU A 122 -8.21 -3.08 -22.63
C LEU A 122 -8.65 -4.54 -22.71
N LEU A 123 -9.62 -4.87 -23.55
CA LEU A 123 -10.08 -6.25 -23.74
C LEU A 123 -8.96 -7.17 -24.23
N SER A 124 -8.17 -6.70 -25.21
CA SER A 124 -7.08 -7.49 -25.78
C SER A 124 -6.01 -7.81 -24.73
N ALA A 125 -5.65 -6.84 -23.89
CA ALA A 125 -4.71 -7.06 -22.78
C ALA A 125 -5.31 -7.97 -21.69
N ALA A 126 -6.58 -7.76 -21.33
CA ALA A 126 -7.27 -8.53 -20.30
C ALA A 126 -7.37 -10.03 -20.65
N LYS A 127 -7.65 -10.36 -21.91
CA LYS A 127 -7.69 -11.76 -22.38
C LYS A 127 -6.36 -12.49 -22.22
N LEU A 128 -5.23 -11.78 -22.28
CA LEU A 128 -3.90 -12.39 -22.11
C LEU A 128 -3.60 -12.78 -20.65
N VAL A 129 -4.19 -12.07 -19.67
CA VAL A 129 -3.94 -12.32 -18.24
C VAL A 129 -5.02 -13.15 -17.57
N ALA A 130 -6.22 -13.22 -18.16
CA ALA A 130 -7.38 -13.88 -17.57
C ALA A 130 -7.15 -15.34 -17.09
N PRO A 131 -6.34 -16.17 -17.78
CA PRO A 131 -6.03 -17.51 -17.28
C PRO A 131 -5.21 -17.54 -15.98
N TYR A 132 -4.53 -16.44 -15.66
CA TYR A 132 -3.52 -16.34 -14.60
C TYR A 132 -3.95 -15.43 -13.44
N CYS A 133 -5.23 -15.04 -13.38
CA CYS A 133 -5.72 -14.21 -12.28
C CYS A 133 -7.17 -14.55 -11.90
N ASP A 134 -7.61 -14.00 -10.77
CA ASP A 134 -8.97 -14.19 -10.24
C ASP A 134 -9.92 -13.10 -10.72
N ALA A 135 -9.41 -11.91 -11.02
CA ALA A 135 -10.15 -10.82 -11.67
C ALA A 135 -9.21 -9.89 -12.44
N VAL A 136 -9.79 -9.14 -13.38
CA VAL A 136 -9.15 -7.98 -14.01
C VAL A 136 -9.69 -6.70 -13.38
N ASP A 137 -8.79 -5.82 -12.94
CA ASP A 137 -9.15 -4.55 -12.31
C ASP A 137 -8.86 -3.36 -13.24
N LEU A 138 -9.79 -2.40 -13.29
CA LEU A 138 -9.58 -1.11 -13.97
C LEU A 138 -9.13 -0.03 -12.97
N ASN A 139 -7.94 0.54 -13.21
CA ASN A 139 -7.47 1.70 -12.47
C ASN A 139 -8.20 2.97 -12.91
N LEU A 140 -8.98 3.55 -11.98
CA LEU A 140 -9.65 4.84 -12.15
C LEU A 140 -9.23 5.85 -11.07
N GLY A 141 -8.07 5.62 -10.44
CA GLY A 141 -7.63 6.35 -9.25
C GLY A 141 -6.24 6.97 -9.33
N CYS A 142 -5.42 6.64 -10.33
CA CYS A 142 -4.05 7.15 -10.45
C CYS A 142 -4.04 8.66 -10.81
N PRO A 143 -3.50 9.54 -9.94
CA PRO A 143 -3.51 10.98 -10.18
C PRO A 143 -2.17 11.50 -10.76
N GLN A 144 -1.29 10.58 -11.18
CA GLN A 144 0.08 10.93 -11.59
C GLN A 144 0.11 11.67 -12.92
N GLY A 145 1.18 12.44 -13.15
CA GLY A 145 1.33 13.23 -14.38
C GLY A 145 1.32 12.38 -15.65
N ILE A 146 1.82 11.14 -15.58
CA ILE A 146 1.78 10.21 -16.72
C ILE A 146 0.35 9.76 -17.05
N ALA A 147 -0.50 9.55 -16.04
CA ALA A 147 -1.92 9.26 -16.22
C ALA A 147 -2.69 10.44 -16.82
N ARG A 148 -2.32 11.67 -16.45
CA ARG A 148 -2.85 12.88 -17.10
C ARG A 148 -2.51 12.92 -18.58
N LYS A 149 -1.23 12.70 -18.92
CA LYS A 149 -0.73 12.74 -20.31
C LYS A 149 -1.33 11.64 -21.17
N GLY A 150 -1.50 10.44 -20.62
CA GLY A 150 -2.11 9.30 -21.30
C GLY A 150 -3.63 9.25 -21.22
N HIS A 151 -4.27 10.20 -20.54
CA HIS A 151 -5.71 10.25 -20.31
C HIS A 151 -6.30 8.94 -19.77
N TYR A 152 -5.81 8.48 -18.62
CA TYR A 152 -6.32 7.31 -17.90
C TYR A 152 -6.31 7.55 -16.38
N GLY A 153 -6.73 6.57 -15.58
CA GLY A 153 -6.76 6.71 -14.11
C GLY A 153 -7.80 7.73 -13.66
N SER A 154 -7.47 8.58 -12.68
CA SER A 154 -8.43 9.58 -12.18
C SER A 154 -8.73 10.72 -13.16
N PHE A 155 -8.17 10.71 -14.37
CA PHE A 155 -8.48 11.66 -15.44
C PHE A 155 -9.60 11.18 -16.36
N LEU A 156 -10.15 9.99 -16.08
CA LEU A 156 -11.38 9.50 -16.71
C LEU A 156 -12.63 9.83 -15.88
N GLN A 157 -12.48 10.28 -14.63
CA GLN A 157 -13.62 10.46 -13.72
C GLN A 157 -14.68 11.46 -14.24
N GLU A 158 -14.31 12.34 -15.16
CA GLU A 158 -15.22 13.25 -15.86
C GLU A 158 -15.94 12.61 -17.07
N ASP A 159 -15.44 11.51 -17.62
CA ASP A 159 -15.99 10.77 -18.77
C ASP A 159 -16.62 9.44 -18.33
N GLN A 160 -17.82 9.55 -17.75
CA GLN A 160 -18.56 8.41 -17.19
C GLN A 160 -19.00 7.39 -18.27
N ASP A 161 -19.25 7.85 -19.50
CA ASP A 161 -19.58 6.97 -20.63
C ASP A 161 -18.40 6.07 -21.00
N LEU A 162 -17.20 6.65 -21.13
CA LEU A 162 -16.01 5.87 -21.41
C LEU A 162 -15.72 4.87 -20.29
N ILE A 163 -15.86 5.26 -19.02
CA ILE A 163 -15.71 4.33 -17.89
C ILE A 163 -16.68 3.15 -18.01
N TYR A 164 -17.96 3.43 -18.29
CA TYR A 164 -18.96 2.39 -18.49
C TYR A 164 -18.53 1.44 -19.62
N ARG A 165 -18.16 1.97 -20.78
CA ARG A 165 -17.74 1.16 -21.94
C ARG A 165 -16.49 0.31 -21.65
N LEU A 166 -15.51 0.85 -20.92
CA LEU A 166 -14.29 0.13 -20.53
C LEU A 166 -14.57 -1.06 -19.60
N ILE A 167 -15.45 -0.90 -18.62
CA ILE A 167 -15.80 -1.98 -17.69
C ILE A 167 -16.73 -2.99 -18.35
N ASN A 168 -17.77 -2.51 -19.04
CA ASN A 168 -18.79 -3.35 -19.65
C ASN A 168 -18.22 -4.28 -20.72
N ILE A 169 -17.28 -3.80 -21.56
CA ILE A 169 -16.66 -4.66 -22.57
C ILE A 169 -15.92 -5.85 -21.92
N LEU A 170 -15.26 -5.64 -20.79
CA LEU A 170 -14.59 -6.72 -20.05
C LEU A 170 -15.61 -7.63 -19.38
N HIS A 171 -16.67 -7.06 -18.80
CA HIS A 171 -17.72 -7.82 -18.15
C HIS A 171 -18.39 -8.81 -19.13
N GLU A 172 -18.70 -8.37 -20.34
CA GLU A 172 -19.36 -9.19 -21.36
C GLU A 172 -18.45 -10.24 -22.01
N ASN A 173 -17.12 -10.03 -22.04
CA ASN A 173 -16.20 -10.83 -22.86
C ASN A 173 -15.14 -11.63 -22.10
N LEU A 174 -15.06 -11.51 -20.77
CA LEU A 174 -14.15 -12.31 -19.94
C LEU A 174 -14.93 -13.37 -19.15
N ASP A 175 -14.36 -14.56 -19.03
CA ASP A 175 -14.90 -15.63 -18.18
C ASP A 175 -14.66 -15.39 -16.68
N ILE A 176 -13.77 -14.44 -16.34
CA ILE A 176 -13.48 -14.02 -14.98
C ILE A 176 -14.10 -12.65 -14.66
N PRO A 177 -14.33 -12.34 -13.38
CA PRO A 177 -14.88 -11.07 -12.94
C PRO A 177 -14.00 -9.85 -13.24
N VAL A 178 -14.66 -8.69 -13.29
CA VAL A 178 -14.03 -7.39 -13.45
C VAL A 178 -14.22 -6.60 -12.16
N THR A 179 -13.20 -5.88 -11.72
CA THR A 179 -13.27 -4.98 -10.56
C THR A 179 -12.79 -3.58 -10.95
N ALA A 180 -13.02 -2.60 -10.10
CA ALA A 180 -12.51 -1.25 -10.35
C ALA A 180 -12.06 -0.57 -9.06
N LYS A 181 -11.03 0.29 -9.19
CA LYS A 181 -10.52 1.11 -8.10
C LYS A 181 -10.66 2.59 -8.41
N ILE A 182 -11.46 3.30 -7.61
CA ILE A 182 -11.75 4.74 -7.77
C ILE A 182 -11.13 5.59 -6.65
N ARG A 183 -11.13 6.91 -6.88
CA ARG A 183 -10.99 7.94 -5.85
C ARG A 183 -12.34 8.60 -5.60
N ILE A 184 -12.54 9.18 -4.43
CA ILE A 184 -13.72 10.00 -4.13
C ILE A 184 -13.72 11.31 -4.94
N LEU A 185 -14.91 11.85 -5.18
CA LEU A 185 -15.12 13.14 -5.84
C LEU A 185 -15.35 14.26 -4.82
N ASP A 186 -15.71 15.45 -5.29
CA ASP A 186 -15.89 16.64 -4.44
C ASP A 186 -17.04 16.50 -3.43
N THR A 187 -18.09 15.74 -3.76
CA THR A 187 -19.21 15.46 -2.86
C THR A 187 -19.50 13.97 -2.72
N LYS A 188 -20.15 13.60 -1.61
CA LYS A 188 -20.57 12.22 -1.32
C LYS A 188 -21.57 11.72 -2.38
N GLU A 189 -22.48 12.58 -2.84
CA GLU A 189 -23.50 12.27 -3.85
C GLU A 189 -22.89 12.07 -5.25
N ALA A 190 -21.92 12.91 -5.63
CA ALA A 190 -21.20 12.74 -6.88
C ALA A 190 -20.41 11.42 -6.89
N THR A 191 -19.78 11.11 -5.75
CA THR A 191 -19.07 9.83 -5.56
C THR A 191 -20.03 8.64 -5.63
N LEU A 192 -21.23 8.75 -5.07
CA LEU A 192 -22.25 7.71 -5.15
C LEU A 192 -22.70 7.46 -6.59
N LYS A 193 -23.00 8.51 -7.36
CA LYS A 193 -23.36 8.38 -8.79
C LYS A 193 -22.24 7.71 -9.59
N TYR A 194 -20.99 8.08 -9.30
CA TYR A 194 -19.83 7.46 -9.92
C TYR A 194 -19.73 5.97 -9.58
N ALA A 195 -19.86 5.61 -8.29
CA ALA A 195 -19.87 4.22 -7.85
C ALA A 195 -20.99 3.41 -8.51
N GLN A 196 -22.20 3.97 -8.62
CA GLN A 196 -23.34 3.33 -9.28
C GLN A 196 -23.07 3.06 -10.77
N ASN A 197 -22.46 4.01 -11.50
CA ASN A 197 -22.09 3.81 -12.91
C ASN A 197 -21.05 2.68 -13.07
N VAL A 198 -20.04 2.63 -12.20
CA VAL A 198 -19.02 1.58 -12.21
C VAL A 198 -19.63 0.20 -11.95
N LEU A 199 -20.55 0.10 -10.99
CA LEU A 199 -21.23 -1.15 -10.65
C LEU A 199 -22.22 -1.58 -11.74
N SER A 200 -22.99 -0.65 -12.33
CA SER A 200 -23.93 -0.95 -13.41
C SER A 200 -23.24 -1.37 -14.71
N ALA A 201 -21.98 -0.98 -14.90
CA ALA A 201 -21.14 -1.45 -15.98
C ALA A 201 -20.62 -2.89 -15.79
N GLY A 202 -20.89 -3.52 -14.64
CA GLY A 202 -20.55 -4.92 -14.38
C GLY A 202 -19.32 -5.16 -13.50
N ALA A 203 -18.82 -4.13 -12.80
CA ALA A 203 -17.79 -4.32 -11.78
C ALA A 203 -18.33 -5.13 -10.59
N SER A 204 -17.63 -6.20 -10.22
CA SER A 204 -18.03 -7.14 -9.16
C SER A 204 -17.63 -6.66 -7.77
N ILE A 205 -16.52 -5.92 -7.68
CA ILE A 205 -15.99 -5.34 -6.44
C ILE A 205 -15.55 -3.92 -6.75
N LEU A 206 -15.89 -2.99 -5.85
CA LEU A 206 -15.47 -1.60 -5.93
C LEU A 206 -14.48 -1.28 -4.80
N THR A 207 -13.25 -0.91 -5.18
CA THR A 207 -12.27 -0.36 -4.22
C THR A 207 -12.33 1.15 -4.22
N VAL A 208 -12.47 1.77 -3.05
CA VAL A 208 -12.59 3.23 -2.91
C VAL A 208 -11.41 3.78 -2.11
N HIS A 209 -10.62 4.63 -2.74
CA HIS A 209 -9.64 5.44 -2.03
C HIS A 209 -10.31 6.73 -1.53
N GLY A 210 -10.37 6.91 -0.21
CA GLY A 210 -10.97 8.08 0.46
C GLY A 210 -10.26 9.43 0.22
N ARG A 211 -9.51 9.59 -0.87
CA ARG A 211 -8.85 10.85 -1.24
C ARG A 211 -9.25 11.26 -2.64
N ARG A 212 -9.44 12.56 -2.84
CA ARG A 212 -9.64 13.16 -4.17
C ARG A 212 -8.38 13.07 -5.02
N ARG A 213 -8.49 13.29 -6.33
CA ARG A 213 -7.37 13.25 -7.28
C ARG A 213 -6.24 14.23 -6.90
N GLU A 214 -6.59 15.39 -6.39
CA GLU A 214 -5.69 16.50 -6.07
C GLU A 214 -4.86 16.21 -4.80
N GLN A 215 -5.35 15.31 -3.95
CA GLN A 215 -4.69 14.85 -2.74
C GLN A 215 -3.55 13.87 -3.05
N LYS A 216 -2.41 14.42 -3.48
CA LYS A 216 -1.18 13.69 -3.80
C LYS A 216 0.08 14.46 -3.40
N GLY A 217 1.22 13.78 -3.29
CA GLY A 217 2.49 14.41 -2.91
C GLY A 217 2.39 15.09 -1.55
N HIS A 218 2.84 16.34 -1.44
CA HIS A 218 2.70 17.13 -0.21
C HIS A 218 1.25 17.51 0.12
N LEU A 219 0.31 17.38 -0.84
CA LEU A 219 -1.12 17.65 -0.64
C LEU A 219 -1.93 16.39 -0.24
N THR A 220 -1.26 15.26 0.04
CA THR A 220 -1.94 13.96 0.27
C THR A 220 -3.02 14.04 1.36
N GLY A 221 -2.72 14.63 2.53
CA GLY A 221 -3.67 14.70 3.64
C GLY A 221 -4.21 13.34 4.11
N VAL A 222 -5.28 13.38 4.91
CA VAL A 222 -5.99 12.20 5.42
C VAL A 222 -7.03 11.71 4.40
N ALA A 223 -7.26 10.40 4.37
CA ALA A 223 -8.30 9.75 3.62
C ALA A 223 -9.60 9.82 4.41
N ASP A 224 -10.65 10.32 3.77
CA ASP A 224 -11.97 10.48 4.35
C ASP A 224 -12.74 9.16 4.26
N TRP A 225 -12.79 8.46 5.39
CA TRP A 225 -13.53 7.20 5.52
C TRP A 225 -15.04 7.40 5.56
N GLU A 226 -15.54 8.61 5.85
CA GLU A 226 -16.98 8.87 5.86
C GLU A 226 -17.60 8.79 4.47
N TYR A 227 -16.84 9.10 3.42
CA TYR A 227 -17.30 8.88 2.05
C TYR A 227 -17.55 7.39 1.78
N ILE A 228 -16.66 6.52 2.26
CA ILE A 228 -16.80 5.07 2.08
C ILE A 228 -17.99 4.57 2.90
N ARG A 229 -18.16 5.06 4.13
CA ARG A 229 -19.33 4.77 4.97
C ARG A 229 -20.63 5.19 4.27
N PHE A 230 -20.67 6.40 3.73
CA PHE A 230 -21.82 6.91 2.98
C PHE A 230 -22.16 6.02 1.78
N LEU A 231 -21.15 5.57 1.02
CA LEU A 231 -21.37 4.61 -0.07
C LEU A 231 -21.94 3.29 0.44
N ARG A 232 -21.42 2.75 1.54
CA ARG A 232 -21.91 1.51 2.14
C ARG A 232 -23.39 1.61 2.51
N GLU A 233 -23.84 2.74 3.03
CA GLU A 233 -25.23 2.98 3.44
C GLU A 233 -26.19 3.21 2.27
N ASN A 234 -25.70 3.66 1.11
CA ASN A 234 -26.53 4.05 -0.04
C ASN A 234 -26.42 3.11 -1.25
N LEU A 235 -25.52 2.11 -1.21
CA LEU A 235 -25.41 1.06 -2.21
C LEU A 235 -26.10 -0.23 -1.73
N PRO A 236 -26.56 -1.11 -2.64
CA PRO A 236 -27.16 -2.38 -2.27
C PRO A 236 -26.30 -3.15 -1.26
N PRO A 237 -26.88 -3.76 -0.21
CA PRO A 237 -26.11 -4.44 0.84
C PRO A 237 -25.12 -5.50 0.29
N GLU A 238 -25.51 -6.18 -0.78
CA GLU A 238 -24.71 -7.21 -1.43
C GLU A 238 -23.47 -6.69 -2.16
N THR A 239 -23.39 -5.39 -2.48
CA THR A 239 -22.22 -4.78 -3.11
C THR A 239 -20.99 -5.04 -2.24
N VAL A 240 -19.89 -5.49 -2.85
CA VAL A 240 -18.62 -5.70 -2.13
C VAL A 240 -17.77 -4.44 -2.25
N LEU A 241 -17.37 -3.87 -1.10
CA LEU A 241 -16.57 -2.66 -1.02
C LEU A 241 -15.23 -2.93 -0.36
N PHE A 242 -14.14 -2.43 -0.95
CA PHE A 242 -12.82 -2.37 -0.31
C PHE A 242 -12.45 -0.93 0.02
N ALA A 243 -12.13 -0.67 1.29
CA ALA A 243 -11.69 0.62 1.77
C ALA A 243 -10.17 0.80 1.56
N ASN A 244 -9.74 1.98 1.11
CA ASN A 244 -8.31 2.28 0.92
C ASN A 244 -7.95 3.69 1.41
N GLY A 245 -6.79 3.79 2.07
CA GLY A 245 -6.19 5.04 2.52
C GLY A 245 -6.02 5.11 4.04
N ASN A 246 -4.86 5.61 4.49
CA ASN A 246 -4.50 5.75 5.91
C ASN A 246 -4.45 4.44 6.72
N ILE A 247 -4.03 3.33 6.10
CA ILE A 247 -3.75 2.06 6.79
C ILE A 247 -2.23 1.95 6.98
N LEU A 248 -1.75 2.29 8.18
CA LEU A 248 -0.32 2.44 8.48
C LEU A 248 0.24 1.29 9.32
N GLU A 249 -0.60 0.71 10.17
CA GLU A 249 -0.28 -0.45 10.99
C GLU A 249 -1.43 -1.46 11.03
N HIS A 250 -1.18 -2.66 11.59
CA HIS A 250 -2.17 -3.74 11.65
C HIS A 250 -3.47 -3.30 12.34
N GLY A 251 -3.36 -2.59 13.46
CA GLY A 251 -4.52 -2.10 14.22
C GLY A 251 -5.40 -1.07 13.50
N ASP A 252 -4.94 -0.48 12.39
CA ASP A 252 -5.76 0.44 11.59
C ASP A 252 -6.81 -0.31 10.75
N MET A 253 -6.61 -1.60 10.50
CA MET A 253 -7.49 -2.42 9.67
C MET A 253 -8.88 -2.54 10.29
N ASP A 254 -8.95 -2.97 11.56
CA ASP A 254 -10.21 -3.11 12.28
C ASP A 254 -10.91 -1.77 12.49
N LYS A 255 -10.14 -0.71 12.77
CA LYS A 255 -10.67 0.67 12.86
C LYS A 255 -11.31 1.10 11.53
N CYS A 256 -10.64 0.84 10.41
CA CYS A 256 -11.15 1.18 9.09
C CYS A 256 -12.41 0.39 8.74
N LEU A 257 -12.42 -0.93 8.98
CA LEU A 257 -13.59 -1.77 8.73
C LEU A 257 -14.77 -1.33 9.61
N ALA A 258 -14.55 -1.04 10.89
CA ALA A 258 -15.59 -0.55 11.79
C ALA A 258 -16.16 0.81 11.34
N ALA A 259 -15.30 1.75 10.95
CA ALA A 259 -15.72 3.09 10.53
C ALA A 259 -16.46 3.09 9.18
N THR A 260 -16.04 2.24 8.25
CA THR A 260 -16.55 2.25 6.86
C THR A 260 -17.66 1.24 6.61
N GLY A 261 -17.69 0.12 7.35
CA GLY A 261 -18.52 -1.03 7.04
C GLY A 261 -18.13 -1.74 5.73
N ALA A 262 -16.92 -1.51 5.21
CA ALA A 262 -16.42 -2.18 4.02
C ALA A 262 -16.15 -3.68 4.28
N ASP A 263 -16.11 -4.49 3.23
CA ASP A 263 -15.87 -5.93 3.30
C ASP A 263 -14.38 -6.27 3.48
N GLY A 264 -13.50 -5.36 3.03
CA GLY A 264 -12.06 -5.53 3.11
C GLY A 264 -11.32 -4.19 3.12
N VAL A 265 -10.06 -4.24 3.54
CA VAL A 265 -9.19 -3.08 3.69
C VAL A 265 -7.90 -3.25 2.89
N MET A 266 -7.58 -2.22 2.11
CA MET A 266 -6.43 -2.19 1.22
C MET A 266 -5.34 -1.28 1.77
N SER A 267 -4.13 -1.82 1.92
CA SER A 267 -2.92 -1.05 2.28
C SER A 267 -1.92 -0.96 1.12
N ALA A 268 -1.31 0.21 0.98
CA ALA A 268 -0.30 0.52 -0.03
C ALA A 268 1.02 0.93 0.66
N GLU A 269 1.16 2.22 0.98
CA GLU A 269 2.38 2.77 1.58
C GLU A 269 2.74 2.15 2.94
N GLY A 270 1.74 1.77 3.75
CA GLY A 270 1.94 1.02 4.99
C GLY A 270 2.57 -0.35 4.73
N ASN A 271 2.06 -1.10 3.74
CA ASN A 271 2.67 -2.36 3.32
C ASN A 271 4.08 -2.19 2.75
N LEU A 272 4.36 -1.13 1.97
CA LEU A 272 5.70 -0.89 1.42
C LEU A 272 6.77 -0.60 2.46
N SER A 273 6.36 -0.04 3.59
CA SER A 273 7.26 0.26 4.71
C SER A 273 7.30 -0.87 5.74
N ASN A 274 6.21 -1.64 5.86
CA ASN A 274 6.11 -2.84 6.68
C ASN A 274 5.36 -3.94 5.90
N PRO A 275 6.06 -4.87 5.21
CA PRO A 275 5.39 -5.91 4.43
C PRO A 275 4.60 -6.90 5.30
N GLY A 276 4.90 -6.99 6.60
CA GLY A 276 4.17 -7.79 7.57
C GLY A 276 2.91 -7.14 8.13
N ILE A 277 2.47 -5.99 7.61
CA ILE A 277 1.33 -5.21 8.15
C ILE A 277 0.02 -6.01 8.30
N PHE A 278 -0.21 -7.01 7.45
CA PHE A 278 -1.43 -7.84 7.49
C PHE A 278 -1.37 -8.96 8.53
N ALA A 279 -0.18 -9.34 8.98
CA ALA A 279 -0.02 -10.37 9.98
C ALA A 279 -0.17 -9.79 11.39
N PRO A 280 -0.83 -10.50 12.30
CA PRO A 280 -0.78 -10.14 13.71
C PRO A 280 0.64 -10.30 14.24
N ASP A 281 0.89 -9.64 15.36
CA ASP A 281 2.07 -9.84 16.18
C ASP A 281 2.22 -11.33 16.57
N PRO A 282 3.44 -11.92 16.46
CA PRO A 282 3.67 -13.28 16.93
C PRO A 282 3.33 -13.45 18.42
N PRO A 283 2.68 -14.53 18.86
CA PRO A 283 2.28 -14.67 20.26
C PRO A 283 3.50 -14.72 21.19
N LEU A 284 3.35 -14.23 22.43
CA LEU A 284 4.43 -14.26 23.43
C LEU A 284 4.90 -15.69 23.76
N SER A 285 4.03 -16.69 23.55
CA SER A 285 4.34 -18.11 23.77
C SER A 285 5.25 -18.71 22.69
N ASP A 286 5.40 -18.06 21.54
CA ASP A 286 6.24 -18.52 20.42
C ASP A 286 7.09 -17.35 19.88
N PRO A 287 8.11 -16.92 20.65
CA PRO A 287 8.94 -15.79 20.28
C PRO A 287 9.82 -16.15 19.08
N THR A 288 9.77 -15.33 18.03
CA THR A 288 10.66 -15.44 16.87
C THR A 288 11.81 -14.43 16.94
N PRO A 289 13.06 -14.82 16.62
CA PRO A 289 14.20 -13.89 16.46
C PRO A 289 13.96 -12.74 15.49
N GLU A 290 12.99 -12.89 14.59
CA GLU A 290 12.66 -11.93 13.53
C GLU A 290 11.79 -10.76 14.01
N PHE A 291 11.11 -10.92 15.14
CA PHE A 291 10.19 -9.94 15.70
C PHE A 291 10.76 -9.35 16.98
N TRP A 292 11.02 -8.04 16.97
CA TRP A 292 11.52 -7.33 18.14
C TRP A 292 10.36 -6.90 19.04
N ARG A 293 10.54 -7.04 20.35
CA ARG A 293 9.63 -6.53 21.38
C ARG A 293 10.40 -5.64 22.34
N GLY A 294 9.92 -4.43 22.53
CA GLY A 294 10.44 -3.48 23.50
C GLY A 294 9.90 -3.71 24.90
N ARG A 295 10.56 -3.09 25.87
CA ARG A 295 10.17 -3.07 27.29
C ARG A 295 8.81 -2.40 27.55
N ASP A 296 8.35 -1.57 26.62
CA ASP A 296 7.03 -0.93 26.63
C ASP A 296 5.91 -1.83 26.07
N GLY A 297 6.22 -3.07 25.70
CA GLY A 297 5.29 -4.04 25.11
C GLY A 297 5.04 -3.81 23.62
N GLN A 298 5.55 -2.73 23.02
CA GLN A 298 5.44 -2.50 21.59
C GLN A 298 6.45 -3.34 20.83
N GLY A 299 6.15 -3.69 19.58
CA GLY A 299 7.05 -4.49 18.77
C GLY A 299 6.92 -4.24 17.28
N GLY A 300 7.67 -5.02 16.52
CA GLY A 300 7.59 -5.08 15.06
C GLY A 300 8.67 -5.96 14.45
N TRP A 301 8.50 -6.27 13.17
CA TRP A 301 9.47 -7.06 12.41
C TRP A 301 10.79 -6.31 12.24
N ARG A 302 11.91 -7.00 12.49
CA ARG A 302 13.23 -6.40 12.33
C ARG A 302 13.59 -6.24 10.85
N VAL A 303 14.19 -5.11 10.51
CA VAL A 303 14.52 -4.80 9.12
C VAL A 303 15.50 -5.80 8.48
N ASP A 304 16.42 -6.36 9.26
CA ASP A 304 17.37 -7.38 8.80
C ASP A 304 16.68 -8.71 8.51
N ALA A 305 15.76 -9.14 9.37
CA ALA A 305 14.94 -10.34 9.16
C ALA A 305 14.07 -10.22 7.91
N VAL A 306 13.36 -9.08 7.76
CA VAL A 306 12.52 -8.83 6.58
C VAL A 306 13.36 -8.80 5.30
N PHE A 307 14.54 -8.17 5.33
CA PHE A 307 15.44 -8.12 4.18
C PHE A 307 15.92 -9.53 3.80
N ARG A 308 16.41 -10.32 4.76
CA ARG A 308 16.83 -11.70 4.53
C ARG A 308 15.71 -12.53 3.91
N ARG A 309 14.50 -12.46 4.46
CA ARG A 309 13.33 -13.16 3.95
C ARG A 309 12.99 -12.76 2.50
N TYR A 310 13.13 -11.48 2.17
CA TYR A 310 12.90 -11.01 0.80
C TYR A 310 13.93 -11.56 -0.19
N LEU A 311 15.21 -11.61 0.21
CA LEU A 311 16.26 -12.25 -0.60
C LEU A 311 16.02 -13.74 -0.77
N ASP A 312 15.56 -14.44 0.26
CA ASP A 312 15.25 -15.87 0.19
C ASP A 312 14.17 -16.16 -0.85
N ILE A 313 13.12 -15.33 -0.92
CA ILE A 313 12.07 -15.41 -1.94
C ILE A 313 12.66 -15.22 -3.34
N LEU A 314 13.53 -14.23 -3.53
CA LEU A 314 14.18 -13.98 -4.82
C LEU A 314 15.08 -15.15 -5.24
N HIS A 315 15.86 -15.71 -4.33
CA HIS A 315 16.66 -16.90 -4.57
C HIS A 315 15.78 -18.09 -4.99
N GLN A 316 14.81 -18.43 -4.15
CA GLN A 316 14.00 -19.63 -4.31
C GLN A 316 13.12 -19.59 -5.55
N TYR A 317 12.37 -18.50 -5.74
CA TYR A 317 11.34 -18.44 -6.77
C TYR A 317 11.86 -17.83 -8.07
N VAL A 318 12.58 -16.70 -7.99
CA VAL A 318 12.99 -15.94 -9.18
C VAL A 318 14.25 -16.52 -9.82
N LEU A 319 15.25 -16.89 -9.00
CA LEU A 319 16.49 -17.52 -9.49
C LEU A 319 16.41 -19.06 -9.55
N GLY A 320 15.41 -19.67 -8.93
CA GLY A 320 15.24 -21.13 -8.91
C GLY A 320 16.35 -21.87 -8.17
N ARG A 321 17.00 -21.24 -7.19
CA ARG A 321 18.12 -21.81 -6.40
C ARG A 321 17.86 -21.67 -4.90
N PRO A 322 18.38 -22.56 -4.05
CA PRO A 322 18.26 -22.37 -2.61
C PRO A 322 18.93 -21.05 -2.17
N PRO A 323 18.41 -20.39 -1.12
CA PRO A 323 19.10 -19.26 -0.51
C PRO A 323 20.49 -19.68 0.02
N PRO A 324 21.46 -18.74 0.08
CA PRO A 324 22.76 -19.04 0.64
C PRO A 324 22.67 -19.35 2.14
N THR A 325 23.59 -20.17 2.64
CA THR A 325 23.70 -20.41 4.08
C THR A 325 24.19 -19.14 4.78
N ARG A 326 23.44 -18.66 5.78
CA ARG A 326 23.77 -17.47 6.58
C ARG A 326 23.90 -17.83 8.05
N LYS A 327 24.63 -17.01 8.82
CA LYS A 327 24.63 -17.10 10.29
C LYS A 327 23.19 -16.85 10.81
N PRO A 328 22.78 -17.46 11.95
CA PRO A 328 21.51 -17.10 12.59
C PRO A 328 21.42 -15.60 12.85
N LEU A 329 20.21 -15.04 12.84
CA LEU A 329 20.01 -13.65 13.26
C LEU A 329 20.48 -13.49 14.70
N TRP A 330 21.23 -12.43 14.98
CA TRP A 330 21.70 -12.18 16.34
C TRP A 330 20.54 -11.77 17.24
N VAL A 331 20.45 -12.38 18.43
CA VAL A 331 19.43 -12.13 19.44
C VAL A 331 20.10 -11.95 20.81
N PRO A 332 19.75 -10.93 21.60
CA PRO A 332 20.30 -10.76 22.93
C PRO A 332 20.07 -11.99 23.84
N GLY A 333 21.08 -12.33 24.65
CA GLY A 333 20.97 -13.41 25.65
C GLY A 333 20.99 -14.84 25.09
N THR A 334 20.94 -15.03 23.77
CA THR A 334 21.27 -16.33 23.16
C THR A 334 22.79 -16.51 23.13
N ALA A 335 23.28 -17.75 23.20
CA ALA A 335 24.71 -18.08 23.14
C ALA A 335 25.38 -17.80 21.76
N GLY A 336 24.87 -16.82 21.02
CA GLY A 336 25.51 -16.24 19.85
C GLY A 336 26.56 -15.25 20.32
N ASP A 337 27.81 -15.69 20.34
CA ASP A 337 28.95 -14.87 20.70
C ASP A 337 28.94 -13.58 19.85
N ALA A 338 28.92 -12.42 20.49
CA ALA A 338 29.05 -11.14 19.80
C ALA A 338 30.43 -10.98 19.14
N ALA A 339 31.37 -11.90 19.37
CA ALA A 339 32.71 -11.92 18.78
C ALA A 339 32.75 -11.79 17.25
N TRP A 340 31.71 -12.21 16.52
CA TRP A 340 31.68 -12.01 15.06
C TRP A 340 31.50 -10.54 14.65
N LEU A 341 31.01 -9.67 15.55
CA LEU A 341 30.98 -8.23 15.30
C LEU A 341 32.39 -7.65 15.21
N ASP A 342 33.36 -8.31 15.85
CA ASP A 342 34.79 -7.96 15.77
C ASP A 342 35.48 -8.52 14.52
N GLU A 343 34.82 -9.45 13.78
CA GLU A 343 35.32 -9.92 12.49
C GLU A 343 35.24 -8.79 11.44
N PRO A 344 36.24 -8.68 10.54
CA PRO A 344 36.20 -7.72 9.45
C PRO A 344 34.91 -7.85 8.64
N ALA A 345 34.18 -6.74 8.50
CA ALA A 345 32.99 -6.71 7.67
C ALA A 345 33.34 -7.06 6.22
N GLN A 346 32.47 -7.84 5.56
CA GLN A 346 32.60 -8.10 4.14
C GLN A 346 32.54 -6.76 3.40
N ALA A 347 33.62 -6.40 2.71
CA ALA A 347 33.71 -5.11 2.06
C ALA A 347 32.71 -5.03 0.89
N PHE A 348 31.85 -4.01 0.90
CA PHE A 348 31.08 -3.67 -0.28
C PHE A 348 32.03 -3.17 -1.37
N GLN A 349 32.28 -4.00 -2.38
CA GLN A 349 33.11 -3.64 -3.50
C GLN A 349 32.27 -2.95 -4.57
N LYS A 350 32.48 -1.63 -4.72
CA LYS A 350 31.94 -0.89 -5.86
C LYS A 350 32.55 -1.48 -7.14
N LYS A 351 31.76 -2.17 -7.96
CA LYS A 351 32.21 -2.51 -9.32
C LYS A 351 32.51 -1.21 -10.05
N THR A 352 33.77 -1.03 -10.51
CA THR A 352 34.16 0.09 -11.35
C THR A 352 33.25 0.14 -12.57
N TYR A 353 32.87 1.36 -12.96
CA TYR A 353 32.18 1.57 -14.22
C TYR A 353 33.24 1.40 -15.31
N ASP A 354 33.39 0.18 -15.85
CA ASP A 354 34.35 -0.14 -16.92
C ASP A 354 33.88 0.42 -18.30
N GLY A 355 33.33 1.63 -18.32
CA GLY A 355 32.55 2.15 -19.42
C GLY A 355 31.19 1.45 -19.54
N PRO A 356 30.44 1.65 -20.64
CA PRO A 356 29.38 0.71 -20.98
C PRO A 356 30.05 -0.64 -21.23
N SER A 357 30.16 -1.47 -20.18
CA SER A 357 30.16 -2.93 -20.35
C SER A 357 29.02 -3.13 -21.33
N LYS A 358 29.31 -3.59 -22.56
CA LYS A 358 28.28 -4.02 -23.51
C LYS A 358 27.28 -4.78 -22.64
N ARG A 359 26.09 -4.22 -22.37
CA ARG A 359 25.01 -5.00 -21.76
C ARG A 359 25.06 -6.28 -22.57
N LYS A 360 25.33 -7.44 -21.97
CA LYS A 360 25.29 -8.69 -22.73
C LYS A 360 23.98 -8.61 -23.48
N ALA A 361 24.04 -8.49 -24.80
CA ALA A 361 22.85 -8.30 -25.60
C ALA A 361 21.99 -9.53 -25.30
N GLY A 362 20.88 -9.33 -24.59
CA GLY A 362 20.02 -10.44 -24.15
C GLY A 362 19.83 -10.66 -22.64
N THR A 363 20.43 -9.92 -21.69
CA THR A 363 19.94 -9.98 -20.29
C THR A 363 18.65 -9.15 -20.18
N GLU A 364 17.52 -9.83 -20.30
CA GLU A 364 16.18 -9.27 -20.12
C GLU A 364 16.01 -8.68 -18.71
N LEU A 365 15.20 -7.63 -18.61
CA LEU A 365 14.96 -6.95 -17.35
C LEU A 365 13.92 -7.76 -16.56
N ASN A 366 14.30 -8.32 -15.41
CA ASN A 366 13.34 -9.02 -14.55
C ASN A 366 12.60 -8.00 -13.64
N PRO A 367 11.25 -8.02 -13.60
CA PRO A 367 10.47 -7.07 -12.80
C PRO A 367 10.84 -7.10 -11.31
N ASN A 368 11.00 -8.30 -10.74
CA ASN A 368 11.26 -8.49 -9.31
C ASN A 368 12.60 -7.85 -8.86
N PHE A 369 13.62 -7.95 -9.71
CA PHE A 369 14.92 -7.31 -9.46
C PHE A 369 14.90 -5.80 -9.69
N SER A 370 14.11 -5.33 -10.65
CA SER A 370 14.02 -3.90 -10.95
C SER A 370 13.45 -3.10 -9.77
N ALA A 371 12.48 -3.68 -9.06
CA ALA A 371 11.85 -3.05 -7.90
C ALA A 371 12.66 -3.20 -6.58
N LEU A 372 13.56 -4.18 -6.49
CA LEU A 372 14.30 -4.53 -5.26
C LEU A 372 14.96 -3.32 -4.59
N GLN A 373 15.68 -2.48 -5.34
CA GLN A 373 16.34 -1.30 -4.77
C GLN A 373 15.33 -0.30 -4.20
N GLY A 374 14.22 -0.06 -4.92
CA GLY A 374 13.15 0.83 -4.48
C GLY A 374 12.48 0.32 -3.20
N HIS A 375 12.14 -0.97 -3.16
CA HIS A 375 11.62 -1.64 -1.96
C HIS A 375 12.54 -1.46 -0.75
N MET A 376 13.85 -1.62 -0.93
CA MET A 376 14.81 -1.45 0.17
C MET A 376 14.85 -0.02 0.69
N PHE A 377 14.73 1.01 -0.17
CA PHE A 377 14.64 2.40 0.31
C PHE A 377 13.34 2.70 1.08
N HIS A 378 12.24 2.02 0.75
CA HIS A 378 10.99 2.14 1.50
C HIS A 378 11.07 1.44 2.86
N MET A 379 11.46 0.16 2.86
CA MET A 379 11.56 -0.67 4.06
C MET A 379 12.64 -0.17 5.04
N LEU A 380 13.79 0.25 4.53
CA LEU A 380 14.93 0.71 5.34
C LEU A 380 14.94 2.22 5.55
N ARG A 381 13.84 2.94 5.26
CA ARG A 381 13.81 4.41 5.25
C ARG A 381 14.35 5.04 6.53
N HIS A 382 13.98 4.48 7.69
CA HIS A 382 14.39 4.95 9.02
C HIS A 382 15.76 4.44 9.45
N PHE A 383 16.21 3.33 8.86
CA PHE A 383 17.54 2.76 9.08
C PHE A 383 18.62 3.58 8.34
N VAL A 384 18.41 3.87 7.05
CA VAL A 384 19.40 4.52 6.18
C VAL A 384 19.60 6.02 6.45
N THR A 385 18.73 6.62 7.27
CA THR A 385 18.93 7.98 7.80
C THR A 385 20.02 8.03 8.87
N ARG A 386 20.32 6.90 9.52
CA ARG A 386 21.38 6.78 10.54
C ARG A 386 22.63 6.09 10.00
N HIS A 387 22.46 5.07 9.16
CA HIS A 387 23.56 4.28 8.61
C HIS A 387 23.85 4.68 7.15
N HIS A 388 24.65 5.73 6.99
CA HIS A 388 24.96 6.32 5.68
C HIS A 388 25.82 5.42 4.80
N ASP A 389 26.65 4.56 5.40
CA ASP A 389 27.41 3.51 4.72
C ASP A 389 26.48 2.53 3.99
N VAL A 390 25.45 2.02 4.68
CA VAL A 390 24.42 1.14 4.08
C VAL A 390 23.61 1.89 3.03
N ARG A 391 23.22 3.14 3.31
CA ARG A 391 22.53 4.00 2.32
C ARG A 391 23.33 4.12 1.03
N ASN A 392 24.63 4.38 1.14
CA ASN A 392 25.52 4.56 0.01
C ASN A 392 25.72 3.25 -0.76
N ALA A 393 25.84 2.11 -0.06
CA ALA A 393 25.91 0.80 -0.68
C ALA A 393 24.63 0.47 -1.47
N LEU A 394 23.44 0.68 -0.86
CA LEU A 394 22.15 0.52 -1.53
C LEU A 394 22.02 1.40 -2.77
N ALA A 395 22.41 2.68 -2.69
CA ALA A 395 22.36 3.60 -3.82
C ALA A 395 23.29 3.20 -4.97
N GLN A 396 24.39 2.51 -4.67
CA GLN A 396 25.36 2.03 -5.65
C GLN A 396 25.07 0.62 -6.17
N ALA A 397 24.16 -0.12 -5.51
CA ALA A 397 23.81 -1.48 -5.89
C ALA A 397 23.19 -1.53 -7.28
N ARG A 398 23.59 -2.52 -8.09
CA ARG A 398 22.95 -2.79 -9.39
C ARG A 398 21.68 -3.62 -9.18
N SER A 399 20.55 -3.20 -9.74
CA SER A 399 19.23 -3.83 -9.48
C SER A 399 19.18 -5.34 -9.73
N GLN A 400 19.95 -5.87 -10.68
CA GLN A 400 19.98 -7.31 -11.01
C GLN A 400 21.14 -8.09 -10.35
N ASP A 401 21.93 -7.47 -9.47
CA ASP A 401 23.08 -8.11 -8.81
C ASP A 401 22.70 -8.51 -7.37
N ILE A 402 22.02 -9.66 -7.23
CA ILE A 402 21.54 -10.14 -5.92
C ILE A 402 22.67 -10.32 -4.90
N ASP A 403 23.87 -10.67 -5.35
CA ASP A 403 25.03 -10.90 -4.48
C ASP A 403 25.47 -9.59 -3.81
N GLN A 404 25.28 -8.42 -4.47
CA GLN A 404 25.47 -7.12 -3.80
C GLN A 404 24.44 -6.88 -2.71
N PHE A 405 23.18 -7.29 -2.91
CA PHE A 405 22.16 -7.16 -1.88
C PHE A 405 22.38 -8.13 -0.70
N GLU A 406 22.98 -9.30 -0.92
CA GLU A 406 23.43 -10.19 0.17
C GLU A 406 24.50 -9.52 1.06
N VAL A 407 25.48 -8.86 0.44
CA VAL A 407 26.50 -8.09 1.19
C VAL A 407 25.84 -6.97 1.99
N ILE A 408 24.91 -6.23 1.38
CA ILE A 408 24.18 -5.15 2.07
C ILE A 408 23.32 -5.72 3.20
N CYS A 409 22.66 -6.87 3.02
CA CYS A 409 21.92 -7.56 4.08
C CYS A 409 22.84 -7.87 5.27
N SER A 410 24.06 -8.37 5.03
CA SER A 410 25.05 -8.58 6.10
C SER A 410 25.46 -7.28 6.81
N MET A 411 25.58 -6.17 6.08
CA MET A 411 25.82 -4.85 6.70
C MET A 411 24.64 -4.44 7.59
N VAL A 412 23.40 -4.63 7.13
CA VAL A 412 22.18 -4.35 7.91
C VAL A 412 22.14 -5.20 9.17
N GLU A 413 22.37 -6.52 9.07
CA GLU A 413 22.40 -7.46 10.20
C GLU A 413 23.41 -7.05 11.28
N ARG A 414 24.62 -6.64 10.88
CA ARG A 414 25.64 -6.14 11.81
C ARG A 414 25.16 -4.89 12.56
N LYS A 415 24.59 -3.92 11.86
CA LYS A 415 24.06 -2.71 12.50
C LYS A 415 22.88 -3.00 13.42
N VAL A 416 21.95 -3.87 13.01
CA VAL A 416 20.85 -4.27 13.88
C VAL A 416 21.37 -4.94 15.16
N ALA A 417 22.37 -5.82 15.07
CA ALA A 417 23.00 -6.43 16.23
C ALA A 417 23.65 -5.39 17.17
N GLU A 418 24.40 -4.43 16.63
CA GLU A 418 24.97 -3.30 17.38
C GLU A 418 23.87 -2.50 18.13
N GLY A 419 22.77 -2.18 17.44
CA GLY A 419 21.64 -1.43 18.02
C GLY A 419 20.90 -2.19 19.12
N LEU A 420 20.71 -3.51 18.95
CA LEU A 420 20.10 -4.36 19.97
C LEU A 420 21.01 -4.54 21.20
N LEU A 421 22.33 -4.68 21.01
CA LEU A 421 23.29 -4.68 22.12
C LEU A 421 23.25 -3.38 22.93
N GLU A 422 23.21 -2.24 22.24
CA GLU A 422 23.08 -0.94 22.89
C GLU A 422 21.75 -0.79 23.63
N TYR A 423 20.65 -1.27 23.05
CA TYR A 423 19.34 -1.32 23.70
C TYR A 423 19.38 -2.09 25.02
N GLU A 424 19.99 -3.28 25.05
CA GLU A 424 20.12 -4.05 26.30
C GLU A 424 21.05 -3.38 27.30
N LYS A 425 22.22 -2.88 26.86
CA LYS A 425 23.20 -2.23 27.73
C LYS A 425 22.63 -0.99 28.43
N THR A 426 21.71 -0.29 27.76
CA THR A 426 21.11 0.94 28.26
C THR A 426 19.74 0.73 28.90
N ASP A 427 19.30 -0.52 29.11
CA ASP A 427 17.96 -0.85 29.62
C ASP A 427 16.84 -0.15 28.82
N GLY A 428 17.03 -0.09 27.49
CA GLY A 428 16.12 0.53 26.53
C GLY A 428 16.24 2.03 26.35
N GLN A 429 17.11 2.73 27.09
CA GLN A 429 17.25 4.19 26.98
C GLN A 429 17.84 4.66 25.64
N SER A 430 18.56 3.80 24.90
CA SER A 430 19.16 4.14 23.59
C SER A 430 18.16 4.52 22.49
N VAL A 431 16.88 4.16 22.65
CA VAL A 431 15.80 4.49 21.71
C VAL A 431 14.81 5.51 22.25
N ALA A 432 14.95 5.90 23.52
CA ALA A 432 14.12 6.91 24.13
C ALA A 432 14.44 8.30 23.54
N ASP A 433 13.41 9.09 23.31
CA ASP A 433 13.52 10.46 22.80
C ASP A 433 12.45 11.31 23.51
N PRO A 434 12.62 11.55 24.83
CA PRO A 434 11.61 12.18 25.67
C PRO A 434 11.29 13.60 25.21
N ASP A 435 12.29 14.36 24.74
CA ASP A 435 12.11 15.73 24.25
C ASP A 435 11.32 15.75 22.94
N GLY A 436 11.66 14.88 21.99
CA GLY A 436 10.93 14.73 20.74
C GLY A 436 9.48 14.28 20.97
N ASP A 437 9.28 13.32 21.85
CA ASP A 437 7.95 12.79 22.19
C ASP A 437 7.10 13.84 22.94
N ALA A 438 7.69 14.61 23.86
CA ALA A 438 7.01 15.72 24.52
C ALA A 438 6.57 16.79 23.51
N LYS A 439 7.44 17.12 22.53
CA LYS A 439 7.10 18.07 21.46
C LYS A 439 5.96 17.56 20.57
N LEU A 440 5.95 16.28 20.23
CA LEU A 440 4.86 15.67 19.47
C LEU A 440 3.55 15.67 20.27
N ARG A 441 3.59 15.31 21.56
CA ARG A 441 2.41 15.35 22.45
C ARG A 441 1.87 16.77 22.60
N GLY A 442 2.74 17.79 22.66
CA GLY A 442 2.34 19.19 22.65
C GLY A 442 1.51 19.55 21.41
N LYS A 443 1.96 19.13 20.22
CA LYS A 443 1.22 19.35 18.96
C LYS A 443 -0.12 18.64 18.93
N VAL A 444 -0.22 17.44 19.49
CA VAL A 444 -1.50 16.71 19.60
C VAL A 444 -2.47 17.47 20.51
N ARG A 445 -2.00 18.02 21.64
CA ARG A 445 -2.85 18.85 22.51
C ARG A 445 -3.32 20.14 21.84
N GLU A 446 -2.42 20.82 21.11
CA GLU A 446 -2.79 22.00 20.31
C GLU A 446 -3.83 21.65 19.24
N GLN A 447 -3.78 20.43 18.68
CA GLN A 447 -4.76 19.93 17.73
C GLN A 447 -6.14 19.76 18.38
N GLU A 448 -6.22 19.08 19.52
CA GLU A 448 -7.49 18.86 20.25
C GLU A 448 -8.18 20.18 20.62
N LEU A 449 -7.39 21.21 20.97
CA LEU A 449 -7.90 22.55 21.28
C LEU A 449 -8.41 23.30 20.04
N ASN A 450 -7.77 23.10 18.89
CA ASN A 450 -8.03 23.90 17.67
C ASN A 450 -8.89 23.17 16.62
N GLY A 451 -9.27 21.91 16.86
CA GLY A 451 -10.06 21.09 15.94
C GLY A 451 -9.37 20.80 14.59
N ALA A 452 -8.04 20.87 14.54
CA ALA A 452 -7.26 20.60 13.32
C ALA A 452 -6.91 19.10 13.18
N GLU A 453 -6.32 18.68 12.08
CA GLU A 453 -5.64 17.37 11.98
C GLU A 453 -4.12 17.58 12.15
N THR A 454 -3.39 16.66 12.80
CA THR A 454 -1.90 16.63 12.79
C THR A 454 -1.35 15.24 12.48
N SER A 455 -0.17 15.19 11.86
CA SER A 455 0.60 13.95 11.70
C SER A 455 1.26 13.48 13.00
N ALA A 456 1.33 14.32 14.04
CA ALA A 456 2.09 14.02 15.26
C ALA A 456 1.54 12.81 16.03
N GLY A 457 0.22 12.64 16.09
CA GLY A 457 -0.42 11.48 16.74
C GLY A 457 -0.04 10.16 16.07
N ALA A 458 -0.14 10.13 14.73
CA ALA A 458 0.30 8.97 13.95
C ALA A 458 1.79 8.68 14.15
N ILE A 459 2.64 9.72 14.22
CA ILE A 459 4.08 9.55 14.45
C ILE A 459 4.30 8.88 15.82
N LEU A 460 3.66 9.37 16.87
CA LEU A 460 3.80 8.80 18.22
C LEU A 460 3.32 7.34 18.27
N GLN A 461 2.18 7.04 17.64
CA GLN A 461 1.60 5.69 17.61
C GLN A 461 2.51 4.68 16.91
N CYS A 462 3.03 5.04 15.73
CA CYS A 462 3.80 4.12 14.91
C CYS A 462 5.31 4.16 15.14
N LYS A 463 5.82 5.07 15.97
CA LYS A 463 7.27 5.21 16.23
C LYS A 463 7.83 3.89 16.74
N ARG A 464 8.85 3.38 16.07
CA ARG A 464 9.64 2.22 16.51
C ARG A 464 11.13 2.54 16.40
N PRO A 465 12.01 1.76 17.04
CA PRO A 465 13.45 1.86 16.79
C PRO A 465 13.78 1.68 15.30
N TRP A 466 14.90 2.26 14.87
CA TRP A 466 15.29 2.29 13.45
C TRP A 466 15.61 0.91 12.85
N TRP A 467 15.79 -0.12 13.69
CA TRP A 467 15.94 -1.52 13.26
C TRP A 467 14.61 -2.26 13.08
N VAL A 468 13.47 -1.60 13.25
CA VAL A 468 12.12 -2.16 13.07
C VAL A 468 11.43 -1.50 11.89
N VAL A 469 10.79 -2.30 11.05
CA VAL A 469 9.97 -1.81 9.93
C VAL A 469 8.79 -0.99 10.48
N GLN A 470 8.57 0.21 9.94
CA GLN A 470 7.56 1.12 10.45
C GLN A 470 7.15 2.13 9.36
N PRO A 471 5.91 2.65 9.40
CA PRO A 471 5.38 3.49 8.33
C PRO A 471 6.14 4.80 8.16
N ILE A 472 6.14 5.30 6.91
CA ILE A 472 6.66 6.63 6.58
C ILE A 472 5.51 7.62 6.67
N ILE A 473 5.45 8.35 7.79
CA ILE A 473 4.38 9.31 8.03
C ILE A 473 4.75 10.65 7.40
N ARG A 474 3.91 11.10 6.47
CA ARG A 474 4.07 12.40 5.83
C ARG A 474 3.41 13.48 6.69
N PRO A 475 4.01 14.68 6.74
CA PRO A 475 3.31 15.85 7.27
C PRO A 475 2.01 16.08 6.51
N LEU A 476 0.99 16.56 7.22
CA LEU A 476 -0.23 17.02 6.58
C LEU A 476 0.05 18.26 5.72
N PRO A 477 -0.83 18.60 4.75
CA PRO A 477 -0.61 19.75 3.87
C PRO A 477 -0.38 21.06 4.62
N SER A 478 -1.14 21.30 5.71
CA SER A 478 -0.96 22.44 6.62
C SER A 478 0.46 22.49 7.23
N GLU A 479 0.94 21.35 7.71
CA GLU A 479 2.27 21.21 8.31
C GLU A 479 3.39 21.33 7.27
N ALA A 480 3.17 20.81 6.06
CA ALA A 480 4.10 20.92 4.95
C ALA A 480 4.23 22.37 4.46
N MET A 481 3.12 23.11 4.39
CA MET A 481 3.11 24.56 4.13
C MET A 481 3.87 25.33 5.21
N ALA A 482 3.61 25.04 6.49
CA ALA A 482 4.31 25.69 7.60
C ALA A 482 5.83 25.44 7.58
N LYS A 483 6.28 24.30 7.06
CA LYS A 483 7.69 23.96 6.86
C LYS A 483 8.30 24.52 5.56
N GLY A 484 7.54 25.26 4.76
CA GLY A 484 7.98 25.80 3.47
C GLY A 484 8.16 24.76 2.36
N ALA A 485 7.70 23.52 2.57
CA ALA A 485 7.78 22.44 1.57
C ALA A 485 6.76 22.60 0.44
N ILE A 486 5.76 23.46 0.62
CA ILE A 486 4.76 23.85 -0.39
C ILE A 486 4.77 25.37 -0.47
N GLN A 487 4.90 25.92 -1.68
CA GLN A 487 4.62 27.33 -1.93
C GLN A 487 3.27 27.47 -2.62
N PRO A 488 2.31 28.21 -2.02
CA PRO A 488 0.99 28.37 -2.63
C PRO A 488 1.11 29.17 -3.94
N ASN A 489 0.46 28.67 -4.98
CA ASN A 489 0.37 29.41 -6.24
C ASN A 489 -0.57 30.63 -6.08
N LYS A 490 -0.60 31.56 -7.06
CA LYS A 490 -1.44 32.78 -6.98
C LYS A 490 -2.92 32.49 -6.71
N LYS A 491 -3.47 31.39 -7.25
CA LYS A 491 -4.87 31.00 -7.10
C LYS A 491 -5.16 30.42 -5.72
N GLU A 492 -4.22 29.65 -5.17
CA GLU A 492 -4.29 29.11 -3.80
C GLU A 492 -4.12 30.21 -2.75
N LYS A 493 -3.21 31.16 -2.96
CA LYS A 493 -3.10 32.35 -2.09
C LYS A 493 -4.42 33.11 -2.02
N LYS A 494 -5.12 33.23 -3.16
CA LYS A 494 -6.43 33.87 -3.22
C LYS A 494 -7.49 33.06 -2.47
N ARG A 495 -7.56 31.73 -2.69
CA ARG A 495 -8.52 30.87 -2.01
C ARG A 495 -8.29 30.80 -0.49
N MET A 496 -7.04 30.74 -0.06
CA MET A 496 -6.70 30.74 1.37
C MET A 496 -7.08 32.08 2.03
N ALA A 497 -6.89 33.21 1.32
CA ALA A 497 -7.36 34.50 1.80
C ALA A 497 -8.90 34.55 1.90
N GLU A 498 -9.61 34.00 0.91
CA GLU A 498 -11.09 33.90 0.92
C GLU A 498 -11.60 32.97 2.06
N GLU A 499 -10.95 31.84 2.30
CA GLU A 499 -11.27 30.90 3.38
C GLU A 499 -11.00 31.52 4.77
N GLU A 500 -9.90 32.25 4.92
CA GLU A 500 -9.55 32.98 6.15
C GLU A 500 -10.52 34.15 6.42
N GLU A 501 -10.94 34.86 5.36
CA GLU A 501 -11.94 35.93 5.43
C GLU A 501 -13.32 35.38 5.81
N GLN A 502 -13.72 34.21 5.28
CA GLN A 502 -14.94 33.51 5.68
C GLN A 502 -14.88 33.02 7.13
N ARG A 503 -13.75 32.48 7.58
CA ARG A 503 -13.57 32.01 8.97
C ARG A 503 -13.61 33.17 9.96
N ASN A 504 -12.99 34.29 9.60
CA ASN A 504 -13.03 35.53 10.39
C ASN A 504 -14.42 36.19 10.36
N GLY A 505 -15.14 36.10 9.24
CA GLY A 505 -16.53 36.54 9.10
C GLY A 505 -17.48 35.72 9.98
N ALA A 506 -17.34 34.39 9.98
CA ALA A 506 -18.12 33.50 10.84
C ALA A 506 -17.84 33.75 12.33
N ALA A 507 -16.57 33.93 12.71
CA ALA A 507 -16.19 34.26 14.10
C ALA A 507 -16.74 35.62 14.58
N LYS A 508 -16.80 36.63 13.68
CA LYS A 508 -17.45 37.92 13.97
C LYS A 508 -18.96 37.80 14.10
N LYS A 509 -19.60 36.94 13.29
CA LYS A 509 -21.05 36.71 13.31
C LYS A 509 -21.50 36.03 14.61
N ILE A 510 -20.75 35.03 15.07
CA ILE A 510 -20.96 34.36 16.37
C ILE A 510 -20.85 35.37 17.53
N LYS A 511 -19.82 36.22 17.53
CA LYS A 511 -19.70 37.30 18.54
C LYS A 511 -20.81 38.33 18.47
N GLY A 512 -21.35 38.64 17.30
CA GLY A 512 -22.46 39.58 17.13
C GLY A 512 -23.80 39.02 17.61
N GLU A 513 -24.07 37.74 17.35
CA GLU A 513 -25.28 37.04 17.82
C GLU A 513 -25.30 36.84 19.34
N ASP A 514 -24.14 36.58 19.96
CA ASP A 514 -24.03 36.48 21.42
C ASP A 514 -24.24 37.83 22.13
N VAL A 515 -23.79 38.94 21.55
CA VAL A 515 -23.99 40.28 22.13
C VAL A 515 -25.46 40.73 22.01
N ALA A 516 -26.10 40.49 20.86
CA ALA A 516 -27.51 40.81 20.66
C ALA A 516 -28.44 40.02 21.59
N ASN A 517 -28.14 38.74 21.84
CA ASN A 517 -28.91 37.90 22.77
C ASN A 517 -28.75 38.34 24.24
N VAL A 518 -27.61 38.90 24.61
CA VAL A 518 -27.37 39.43 25.96
C VAL A 518 -28.08 40.77 26.14
N GLU A 519 -28.01 41.69 25.17
CA GLU A 519 -28.71 42.98 25.25
C GLU A 519 -30.24 42.81 25.33
N THR A 520 -30.80 41.85 24.59
CA THR A 520 -32.24 41.55 24.64
C THR A 520 -32.67 41.00 26.01
N LYS A 521 -31.85 40.13 26.62
CA LYS A 521 -32.11 39.58 27.97
C LYS A 521 -31.95 40.62 29.08
N VAL A 522 -31.02 41.55 28.94
CA VAL A 522 -30.83 42.66 29.89
C VAL A 522 -32.03 43.61 29.83
N ALA A 523 -32.50 43.95 28.62
CA ALA A 523 -33.69 44.78 28.45
C ALA A 523 -34.98 44.13 29.03
N GLU A 524 -35.16 42.82 28.84
CA GLU A 524 -36.29 42.08 29.44
C GLU A 524 -36.24 42.02 30.98
N LEU A 525 -35.03 41.99 31.57
CA LEU A 525 -34.83 41.98 33.02
C LEU A 525 -35.06 43.37 33.62
N GLU A 526 -34.56 44.42 32.98
CA GLU A 526 -34.78 45.81 33.41
C GLU A 526 -36.26 46.22 33.32
N GLN A 527 -37.00 45.71 32.32
CA GLN A 527 -38.43 45.96 32.20
C GLN A 527 -39.22 45.27 33.33
N LYS A 528 -38.86 44.04 33.70
CA LYS A 528 -39.45 43.31 34.84
C LYS A 528 -39.15 43.94 36.20
N GLU A 529 -37.96 44.51 36.39
CA GLU A 529 -37.64 45.26 37.62
C GLU A 529 -38.41 46.58 37.69
N SER A 530 -38.65 47.26 36.56
CA SER A 530 -39.45 48.48 36.54
C SER A 530 -40.92 48.26 36.88
N GLU A 531 -41.51 47.13 36.45
CA GLU A 531 -42.90 46.77 36.77
C GLU A 531 -43.08 46.31 38.23
N ALA A 532 -42.05 45.73 38.85
CA ALA A 532 -42.07 45.28 40.24
C ALA A 532 -41.94 46.43 41.27
N VAL A 533 -41.46 47.61 40.85
CA VAL A 533 -41.28 48.77 41.74
C VAL A 533 -42.48 49.72 41.73
N SER A 534 -43.45 49.53 40.82
CA SER A 534 -44.67 50.35 40.69
C SER A 534 -45.98 49.63 41.03
N GLY A 535 -45.92 48.44 41.64
CA GLY A 535 -47.08 47.59 42.00
C GLY A 535 -47.35 47.48 43.49
#